data_AF-B6UGI9-F1
#
_entry.id   AF-B6UGI9-F1
#
_cell.length_a   1.000
_cell.length_b   1.000
_cell.length_c   1.000
_cell.angle_alpha   90.00
_cell.angle_beta   90.00
_cell.angle_gamma   90.00
#
_symmetry.space_group_name_H-M   'P 1'
#
loop_
_entity.id
_entity.type
_entity.pdbx_description
1 polymer ?
#
loop_
_entity_poly.entity_id
_entity_poly.type
_entity_poly.pdbx_seq_one_letter_code
_entity_poly.pdbx_strand_id
1 'polypeptide(L)'
;MARSPPAPTPEFEISRQSRLFAALSKKVIGLDELRMLAAQGVPDAAGVQATLWKLLLGYLPNDRALWPVAVGAEELAKKRGQYAAFKGEFLRNPYSEIMEQIDRDVKRAHPDMHFFCSDSSFAKSNQESLKNVLLIFAKLNAGIRYVQG
;
A
#
# COMPACT_ATOMS: atom_id res chain seq x y z
N MET A 1 0.94 -16.92 33.87
CA MET A 1 1.80 -16.32 32.82
C MET A 1 1.89 -17.30 31.67
N ALA A 2 1.17 -17.05 30.56
CA ALA A 2 1.24 -17.91 29.39
C ALA A 2 2.59 -17.66 28.68
N ARG A 3 3.41 -18.71 28.52
CA ARG A 3 4.65 -18.62 27.73
C ARG A 3 4.27 -18.36 26.28
N SER A 4 4.88 -17.36 25.66
CA SER A 4 4.73 -17.13 24.21
C SER A 4 5.11 -18.42 23.46
N PRO A 5 4.36 -18.79 22.40
CA PRO A 5 4.68 -19.97 21.62
C PRO A 5 6.11 -19.86 21.03
N PRO A 6 6.83 -20.98 20.91
CA PRO A 6 8.17 -20.98 20.32
C PRO A 6 8.12 -20.43 18.89
N ALA A 7 9.13 -19.65 18.52
CA ALA A 7 9.26 -19.14 17.17
C ALA A 7 9.28 -20.31 16.16
N PRO A 8 8.60 -20.19 15.01
CA PRO A 8 8.59 -21.22 13.99
C PRO A 8 10.00 -21.56 13.52
N THR A 9 10.25 -22.83 13.21
CA THR A 9 11.55 -23.29 12.73
C THR A 9 11.85 -22.73 11.33
N PRO A 10 13.14 -22.56 10.95
CA PRO A 10 13.50 -22.09 9.62
C PRO A 10 12.90 -22.92 8.47
N GLU A 11 12.77 -24.24 8.65
CA GLU A 11 12.16 -25.14 7.66
C GLU A 11 10.67 -24.85 7.44
N PHE A 12 9.94 -24.54 8.51
CA PHE A 12 8.53 -24.15 8.44
C PHE A 12 8.38 -22.84 7.66
N GLU A 13 9.26 -21.87 7.90
CA GLU A 13 9.30 -20.59 7.19
C GLU A 13 9.58 -20.76 5.69
N ILE A 14 10.56 -21.60 5.32
CA ILE A 14 10.89 -21.92 3.92
C ILE A 14 9.70 -22.59 3.22
N SER A 15 9.05 -23.55 3.88
CA SER A 15 7.86 -24.23 3.35
C SER A 15 6.69 -23.26 3.15
N ARG A 16 6.46 -22.35 4.12
CA ARG A 16 5.42 -21.32 4.03
C ARG A 16 5.68 -20.35 2.88
N GLN A 17 6.90 -19.85 2.76
CA GLN A 17 7.31 -18.98 1.66
C GLN A 17 7.04 -19.65 0.32
N SER A 18 7.47 -20.91 0.18
CA SER A 18 7.27 -21.71 -1.05
C SER A 18 5.80 -21.83 -1.44
N ARG A 19 4.90 -22.06 -0.47
CA ARG A 19 3.45 -22.09 -0.70
C ARG A 19 2.89 -20.76 -1.17
N LEU A 20 3.33 -19.65 -0.57
CA LEU A 20 2.90 -18.31 -0.99
C LEU A 20 3.36 -17.99 -2.42
N PHE A 21 4.61 -18.30 -2.75
CA PHE A 21 5.13 -18.14 -4.10
C PHE A 21 4.38 -19.01 -5.12
N ALA A 22 4.07 -20.25 -4.76
CA ALA A 22 3.28 -21.15 -5.60
C ALA A 22 1.86 -20.61 -5.84
N ALA A 23 1.19 -20.13 -4.78
CA ALA A 23 -0.14 -19.52 -4.88
C ALA A 23 -0.13 -18.27 -5.78
N LEU A 24 0.87 -17.40 -5.61
CA LEU A 24 1.03 -16.21 -6.44
C LEU A 24 1.32 -16.57 -7.89
N SER A 25 2.00 -17.68 -8.18
CA SER A 25 2.37 -18.10 -9.54
C SER A 25 1.22 -18.71 -10.35
N LYS A 26 0.06 -18.97 -9.74
CA LYS A 26 -1.13 -19.51 -10.43
C LYS A 26 -1.68 -18.51 -11.45
N LYS A 27 -2.11 -18.99 -12.62
CA LYS A 27 -2.73 -18.17 -13.68
C LYS A 27 -3.90 -17.34 -13.14
N VAL A 28 -4.81 -17.98 -12.41
CA VAL A 28 -5.85 -17.33 -11.63
C VAL A 28 -5.53 -17.56 -10.16
N ILE A 29 -5.33 -16.48 -9.43
CA ILE A 29 -4.93 -16.51 -8.02
C ILE A 29 -6.18 -16.66 -7.15
N GLY A 30 -6.18 -17.70 -6.31
CA GLY A 30 -7.22 -17.94 -5.32
C GLY A 30 -7.07 -16.98 -4.14
N LEU A 31 -7.93 -15.97 -4.05
CA LEU A 31 -7.82 -14.93 -3.01
C LEU A 31 -8.04 -15.48 -1.60
N ASP A 32 -8.86 -16.52 -1.43
CA ASP A 32 -9.10 -17.11 -0.11
C ASP A 32 -7.89 -17.88 0.41
N GLU A 33 -7.25 -18.67 -0.47
CA GLU A 33 -5.97 -19.32 -0.18
C GLU A 33 -4.90 -18.26 0.14
N LEU A 34 -4.86 -17.19 -0.64
CA LEU A 34 -3.90 -16.10 -0.46
C LEU A 34 -4.08 -15.39 0.88
N ARG A 35 -5.33 -15.12 1.30
CA ARG A 35 -5.66 -14.56 2.62
C ARG A 35 -5.22 -15.48 3.75
N MET A 36 -5.51 -16.78 3.65
CA MET A 36 -5.11 -17.77 4.66
C MET A 36 -3.59 -17.86 4.82
N LEU A 37 -2.84 -17.76 3.71
CA LEU A 37 -1.37 -17.76 3.74
C LEU A 37 -0.82 -16.43 4.29
N ALA A 38 -1.38 -15.30 3.86
CA ALA A 38 -0.93 -13.96 4.30
C ALA A 38 -1.23 -13.68 5.78
N ALA A 39 -2.30 -14.26 6.33
CA ALA A 39 -2.65 -14.14 7.75
C ALA A 39 -1.58 -14.70 8.70
N GLN A 40 -0.68 -15.55 8.20
CA GLN A 40 0.46 -16.11 8.95
C GLN A 40 1.72 -15.24 8.84
N GLY A 41 1.61 -14.05 8.24
CA GLY A 41 2.73 -13.14 7.99
C GLY A 41 3.17 -13.17 6.51
N VAL A 42 3.69 -12.04 6.06
CA VAL A 42 4.17 -11.87 4.69
C VAL A 42 5.70 -11.82 4.70
N PRO A 43 6.37 -12.70 3.93
CA PRO A 43 7.82 -12.69 3.83
C PRO A 43 8.33 -11.33 3.32
N ASP A 44 9.39 -10.81 3.94
CA ASP A 44 10.09 -9.62 3.46
C ASP A 44 11.08 -9.99 2.34
N ALA A 45 10.53 -10.44 1.22
CA ALA A 45 11.32 -10.89 0.08
C ALA A 45 10.84 -10.24 -1.23
N ALA A 46 11.80 -9.71 -1.99
CA ALA A 46 11.75 -9.51 -3.45
C ALA A 46 10.42 -8.97 -4.04
N GLY A 47 9.80 -7.96 -3.42
CA GLY A 47 8.57 -7.34 -3.95
C GLY A 47 7.31 -8.20 -3.85
N VAL A 48 7.36 -9.33 -3.15
CA VAL A 48 6.21 -10.20 -2.88
C VAL A 48 5.14 -9.45 -2.10
N GLN A 49 5.54 -8.71 -1.07
CA GLN A 49 4.64 -7.87 -0.27
C GLN A 49 3.85 -6.91 -1.17
N ALA A 50 4.51 -6.22 -2.08
CA ALA A 50 3.86 -5.25 -2.96
C ALA A 50 2.81 -5.92 -3.87
N THR A 51 3.10 -7.08 -4.44
CA THR A 51 2.14 -7.81 -5.30
C THR A 51 0.98 -8.37 -4.47
N LEU A 52 1.29 -8.96 -3.32
CA LEU A 52 0.31 -9.51 -2.41
C LEU A 52 -0.69 -8.46 -1.93
N TRP A 53 -0.21 -7.31 -1.47
CA TRP A 53 -1.07 -6.23 -0.97
C TRP A 53 -1.97 -5.67 -2.07
N LYS A 54 -1.44 -5.51 -3.30
CA LYS A 54 -2.25 -5.07 -4.44
C LYS A 54 -3.39 -6.05 -4.77
N LEU A 55 -3.19 -7.35 -4.60
CA LEU A 55 -4.25 -8.35 -4.80
C LEU A 55 -5.26 -8.33 -3.66
N LEU A 56 -4.79 -8.34 -2.41
CA LEU A 56 -5.65 -8.40 -1.22
C LEU A 56 -6.50 -7.13 -1.05
N LEU A 57 -6.00 -5.98 -1.49
CA LEU A 57 -6.73 -4.71 -1.53
C LEU A 57 -7.59 -4.52 -2.80
N GLY A 58 -7.62 -5.51 -3.70
CA GLY A 58 -8.42 -5.45 -4.94
C GLY A 58 -7.90 -4.44 -5.98
N TYR A 59 -6.65 -3.99 -5.86
CA TYR A 59 -6.03 -3.06 -6.80
C TYR A 59 -5.64 -3.75 -8.12
N LEU A 60 -5.14 -5.00 -8.03
CA LEU A 60 -4.85 -5.86 -9.18
C LEU A 60 -5.92 -6.94 -9.33
N PRO A 61 -6.29 -7.32 -10.58
CA PRO A 61 -7.15 -8.46 -10.81
C PRO A 61 -6.44 -9.75 -10.41
N ASN A 62 -7.20 -10.76 -9.97
CA ASN A 62 -6.65 -12.06 -9.58
C ASN A 62 -6.33 -12.97 -10.79
N ASP A 63 -6.82 -12.65 -11.98
CA ASP A 63 -6.34 -13.27 -13.22
C ASP A 63 -5.05 -12.57 -13.69
N ARG A 64 -3.94 -13.30 -13.65
CA ARG A 64 -2.61 -12.82 -14.06
C ARG A 64 -2.53 -12.53 -15.54
N ALA A 65 -3.35 -13.16 -16.38
CA ALA A 65 -3.38 -12.86 -17.80
C ALA A 65 -3.79 -11.39 -18.04
N LEU A 66 -4.53 -10.78 -17.12
CA LEU A 66 -4.93 -9.38 -17.22
C LEU A 66 -3.83 -8.41 -16.77
N TRP A 67 -2.74 -8.86 -16.14
CA TRP A 67 -1.68 -7.96 -15.67
C TRP A 67 -0.86 -7.34 -16.82
N PRO A 68 -0.37 -8.12 -17.81
CA PRO A 68 0.35 -7.59 -18.96
C PRO A 68 -0.56 -7.20 -20.13
N VAL A 69 -1.82 -7.66 -20.17
CA VAL A 69 -2.74 -7.37 -21.25
C VAL A 69 -3.23 -5.92 -21.15
N ALA A 70 -3.42 -5.28 -22.30
CA ALA A 70 -3.85 -3.90 -22.46
C ALA A 70 -4.92 -3.47 -21.43
N VAL A 71 -5.88 -4.34 -21.07
CA VAL A 71 -6.91 -4.08 -20.06
C VAL A 71 -6.34 -3.73 -18.67
N GLY A 72 -5.39 -4.48 -18.13
CA GLY A 72 -4.81 -4.16 -16.82
C GLY A 72 -3.87 -2.97 -16.87
N ALA A 73 -3.08 -2.85 -17.94
CA ALA A 73 -2.23 -1.68 -18.17
C ALA A 73 -3.05 -0.40 -18.37
N GLU A 74 -4.17 -0.47 -19.08
CA GLU A 74 -5.12 0.61 -19.35
C GLU A 74 -5.88 1.00 -18.08
N GLU A 75 -6.38 0.05 -17.30
CA GLU A 75 -7.00 0.33 -15.99
C GLU A 75 -6.01 0.99 -15.03
N LEU A 76 -4.75 0.52 -14.99
CA LEU A 76 -3.70 1.17 -14.21
C LEU A 76 -3.35 2.56 -14.74
N ALA A 77 -3.25 2.73 -16.05
CA ALA A 77 -2.99 4.01 -16.69
C ALA A 77 -4.12 5.01 -16.43
N LYS A 78 -5.37 4.56 -16.50
CA LYS A 78 -6.58 5.32 -16.18
C LYS A 78 -6.56 5.77 -14.72
N LYS A 79 -6.35 4.85 -13.76
CA LYS A 79 -6.26 5.19 -12.32
C LYS A 79 -5.12 6.18 -12.04
N ARG A 80 -3.96 6.01 -12.69
CA ARG A 80 -2.81 6.94 -12.57
C ARG A 80 -3.10 8.30 -13.20
N GLY A 81 -3.77 8.33 -14.35
CA GLY A 81 -4.20 9.56 -15.04
C GLY A 81 -5.23 10.33 -14.21
N GLN A 82 -6.20 9.63 -13.62
CA GLN A 82 -7.17 10.22 -12.68
C GLN A 82 -6.46 10.80 -11.46
N TYR A 83 -5.53 10.07 -10.84
CA TYR A 83 -4.74 10.59 -9.74
C TYR A 83 -3.93 11.85 -10.14
N ALA A 84 -3.32 11.85 -11.33
CA ALA A 84 -2.60 13.02 -11.84
C ALA A 84 -3.53 14.22 -12.06
N ALA A 85 -4.75 14.00 -12.57
CA ALA A 85 -5.77 15.04 -12.71
C ALA A 85 -6.20 15.59 -11.34
N PHE A 86 -6.47 14.73 -10.35
CA PHE A 86 -6.80 15.15 -8.99
C PHE A 86 -5.67 15.90 -8.31
N LYS A 87 -4.41 15.50 -8.53
CA LYS A 87 -3.25 16.28 -8.06
C LYS A 87 -3.27 17.68 -8.66
N GLY A 88 -3.51 17.79 -9.97
CA GLY A 88 -3.62 19.07 -10.64
C GLY A 88 -4.76 19.91 -10.06
N GLU A 89 -5.94 19.35 -9.86
CA GLU A 89 -7.12 20.06 -9.38
C GLU A 89 -7.07 20.44 -7.89
N PHE A 90 -6.84 19.46 -7.00
CA PHE A 90 -7.02 19.64 -5.57
C PHE A 90 -5.83 20.27 -4.86
N LEU A 91 -4.61 20.15 -5.42
CA LEU A 91 -3.40 20.70 -4.80
C LEU A 91 -3.09 22.14 -5.26
N ARG A 92 -3.87 22.69 -6.20
CA ARG A 92 -3.63 24.03 -6.78
C ARG A 92 -3.84 25.18 -5.79
N ASN A 93 -4.70 25.01 -4.79
CA ASN A 93 -4.98 26.03 -3.78
C ASN A 93 -4.49 25.55 -2.39
N PRO A 94 -3.34 26.06 -1.90
CA PRO A 94 -2.64 25.50 -0.76
C PRO A 94 -3.25 25.84 0.61
N TYR A 95 -4.29 26.68 0.68
CA TYR A 95 -4.81 27.18 1.96
C TYR A 95 -6.17 26.58 2.27
N SER A 96 -6.17 25.46 2.99
CA SER A 96 -7.36 24.96 3.67
C SER A 96 -6.98 24.32 5.00
N GLU A 97 -7.85 24.45 6.00
CA GLU A 97 -7.63 23.93 7.36
C GLU A 97 -7.24 22.44 7.35
N ILE A 98 -7.85 21.66 6.45
CA ILE A 98 -7.56 20.24 6.29
C ILE A 98 -6.14 19.97 5.78
N MET A 99 -5.58 20.84 4.95
CA MET A 99 -4.20 20.71 4.47
C MET A 99 -3.21 20.97 5.59
N GLU A 100 -3.45 21.99 6.41
CA GLU A 100 -2.60 22.30 7.56
C GLU A 100 -2.63 21.20 8.61
N GLN A 101 -3.81 20.62 8.84
CA GLN A 101 -3.96 19.48 9.74
C GLN A 101 -3.13 18.29 9.24
N ILE A 102 -3.29 17.90 7.97
CA ILE A 102 -2.54 16.80 7.36
C ILE A 102 -1.03 17.07 7.41
N ASP A 103 -0.58 18.30 7.12
CA ASP A 103 0.84 18.66 7.15
C ASP A 103 1.46 18.45 8.54
N ARG A 104 0.76 18.86 9.61
CA ARG A 104 1.21 18.63 10.98
C ARG A 104 1.27 17.15 11.34
N ASP A 105 0.25 16.38 10.96
CA ASP A 105 0.19 14.96 11.29
C ASP A 105 1.21 14.13 10.50
N VAL A 106 1.46 14.44 9.23
CA VAL A 106 2.51 13.80 8.42
C VAL A 106 3.89 14.02 9.02
N LYS A 107 4.19 15.23 9.51
CA LYS A 107 5.47 15.53 10.17
C LYS A 107 5.71 14.75 11.46
N ARG A 108 4.63 14.34 12.13
CA ARG A 108 4.68 13.53 13.36
C ARG A 108 4.60 12.02 13.09
N ALA A 109 4.20 11.60 11.89
CA ALA A 109 4.00 10.19 11.57
C ALA A 109 5.34 9.43 11.60
N HIS A 110 5.43 8.43 12.50
CA HIS A 110 6.59 7.55 12.66
C HIS A 110 7.94 8.30 12.75
N PRO A 111 8.16 9.10 13.81
CA PRO A 111 9.36 9.95 13.96
C PRO A 111 10.67 9.15 13.91
N ASP A 112 10.62 7.88 14.30
CA ASP A 112 11.76 6.97 14.33
C ASP A 112 12.03 6.29 12.96
N MET A 113 11.16 6.50 11.96
CA MET A 113 11.28 5.87 10.66
C MET A 113 12.02 6.79 9.67
N HIS A 114 13.26 6.45 9.35
CA HIS A 114 14.11 7.22 8.42
C HIS A 114 13.49 7.43 7.03
N PHE A 115 12.56 6.54 6.64
CA PHE A 115 11.75 6.66 5.42
C PHE A 115 10.94 7.96 5.37
N PHE A 116 10.43 8.44 6.51
CA PHE A 116 9.63 9.66 6.62
C PHE A 116 10.36 10.81 7.31
N CYS A 117 11.27 10.57 8.25
CA CYS A 117 11.74 11.60 9.19
C CYS A 117 13.22 12.00 9.08
N SER A 118 13.93 11.60 8.02
CA SER A 118 15.31 12.03 7.81
C SER A 118 15.40 13.37 7.06
N ASP A 119 16.55 14.05 7.16
CA ASP A 119 16.84 15.28 6.40
C ASP A 119 17.05 15.05 4.90
N SER A 120 16.99 13.79 4.46
CA SER A 120 17.17 13.41 3.06
C SER A 120 16.09 13.98 2.15
N SER A 121 16.44 14.28 0.90
CA SER A 121 15.48 14.64 -0.14
C SER A 121 14.43 13.55 -0.37
N PHE A 122 14.81 12.28 -0.15
CA PHE A 122 13.92 11.13 -0.26
C PHE A 122 12.81 11.15 0.79
N ALA A 123 13.15 11.36 2.07
CA ALA A 123 12.15 11.44 3.13
C ALA A 123 11.18 12.62 2.95
N LYS A 124 11.69 13.79 2.52
CA LYS A 124 10.86 14.94 2.17
C LYS A 124 9.88 14.63 1.02
N SER A 125 10.35 13.92 -0.01
CA SER A 125 9.50 13.45 -1.12
C SER A 125 8.42 12.45 -0.65
N ASN A 126 8.74 11.58 0.30
CA ASN A 126 7.80 10.62 0.86
C ASN A 126 6.72 11.32 1.71
N GLN A 127 7.10 12.29 2.55
CA GLN A 127 6.15 13.14 3.28
C GLN A 127 5.21 13.86 2.32
N GLU A 128 5.74 14.46 1.26
CA GLU A 128 4.94 15.14 0.24
C GLU A 128 3.98 14.18 -0.47
N SER A 129 4.44 12.96 -0.76
CA SER A 129 3.61 11.92 -1.36
C SER A 129 2.48 11.50 -0.43
N LEU A 130 2.76 11.31 0.86
CA LEU A 130 1.75 10.95 1.86
C LEU A 130 0.72 12.07 2.04
N LYS A 131 1.17 13.33 2.16
CA LYS A 131 0.30 14.51 2.22
C LYS A 131 -0.65 14.58 1.03
N ASN A 132 -0.14 14.35 -0.18
CA ASN A 132 -0.93 14.37 -1.41
C ASN A 132 -2.00 13.29 -1.43
N VAL A 133 -1.66 12.05 -1.05
CA VAL A 133 -2.62 10.94 -1.00
C VAL A 133 -3.73 11.22 0.03
N LEU A 134 -3.37 11.68 1.23
CA LEU A 134 -4.34 11.99 2.28
C LEU A 134 -5.28 13.14 1.89
N LEU A 135 -4.74 14.20 1.27
CA LEU A 135 -5.55 15.33 0.84
C LEU A 135 -6.53 14.95 -0.27
N ILE A 136 -6.04 14.22 -1.28
CA ILE A 136 -6.90 13.76 -2.39
C ILE A 136 -7.99 12.85 -1.84
N PHE A 137 -7.66 11.93 -0.94
CA PHE A 137 -8.66 11.07 -0.30
C PHE A 137 -9.72 11.90 0.44
N ALA A 138 -9.32 12.88 1.23
CA ALA A 138 -10.24 13.71 2.00
C ALA A 138 -11.13 14.60 1.12
N LYS A 139 -10.61 15.10 -0.01
CA LYS A 139 -11.37 15.89 -0.99
C LYS A 139 -12.38 15.05 -1.75
N LEU A 140 -12.01 13.84 -2.17
CA LEU A 140 -12.91 12.91 -2.85
C LEU A 140 -14.02 12.38 -1.91
N ASN A 141 -13.72 12.27 -0.62
CA ASN A 141 -14.62 11.69 0.38
C ASN A 141 -15.08 12.75 1.40
N ALA A 142 -15.74 13.82 0.92
CA ALA A 142 -16.12 14.98 1.75
C ALA A 142 -17.05 14.65 2.96
N GLY A 143 -17.73 13.50 2.93
CA GLY A 143 -18.53 12.99 4.05
C GLY A 143 -17.72 12.33 5.17
N ILE A 144 -16.51 11.83 4.86
CA ILE A 144 -15.59 11.22 5.83
C ILE A 144 -14.54 12.25 6.27
N ARG A 145 -13.99 13.00 5.29
CA ARG A 145 -12.88 13.96 5.45
C ARG A 145 -11.62 13.30 6.01
N TYR A 146 -10.62 14.10 6.33
CA TYR A 146 -9.43 13.64 7.04
C TYR A 146 -9.71 13.57 8.53
N VAL A 147 -9.31 12.46 9.16
CA VAL A 147 -9.33 12.25 10.60
C VAL A 147 -7.97 11.69 11.00
N GLN A 148 -7.40 12.20 12.08
CA GLN A 148 -6.11 11.74 12.60
C GLN A 148 -6.20 10.25 13.02
N GLY A 149 -5.25 9.43 12.55
CA GLY A 149 -5.17 7.99 12.85
C GLY A 149 -3.90 7.35 12.30
#